data_AF-A0A532EB40-F1
#
_entry.id   AF-A0A532EB40-F1
#
_cell.length_a   1.000
_cell.length_b   1.000
_cell.length_c   1.000
_cell.angle_alpha   90.00
_cell.angle_beta   90.00
_cell.angle_gamma   90.00
#
_symmetry.space_group_name_H-M   'P 1'
#
loop_
_entity.id
_entity.type
_entity.pdbx_description
1 polymer ?
#
loop_
_entity_poly.entity_id
_entity_poly.type
_entity_poly.pdbx_seq_one_letter_code
_entity_poly.pdbx_strand_id
1 'polypeptide(L)'
;MEVTLAHGQGSSRRVRVRHLEGRSLSPARPCVSRRRVDCEMGSGSWAADDRQDYETSTSIARRIGARGGTMKIQAVSLNNRKKAFQVKTSKQTFQLPYSKVDLKPSATDPIVRVFVDKELGSEGFTYVLKSGKEGTVHSEQVLAYNQDPHYLRDALLYKLTVEAQKRVEASALSKREIIRRLGTSATQLYRLLDQTNYSKSVDQLLSLLHVLDCDVELLVRAKRATRKAA
;
A
#
# COMPACT_ATOMS: atom_id res chain seq x y z
N MET A 1 -15.39 14.09 -12.19
CA MET A 1 -15.27 13.58 -13.58
C MET A 1 -16.00 12.27 -13.61
N GLU A 2 -17.00 12.20 -14.49
CA GLU A 2 -18.12 11.26 -14.50
C GLU A 2 -17.71 9.79 -14.60
N VAL A 3 -18.52 8.97 -13.94
CA VAL A 3 -18.54 7.52 -14.03
C VAL A 3 -19.77 7.15 -14.87
N THR A 4 -19.55 6.62 -16.07
CA THR A 4 -20.63 6.03 -16.87
C THR A 4 -20.57 4.51 -16.71
N LEU A 5 -21.58 3.94 -16.05
CA LEU A 5 -21.79 2.51 -15.96
C LEU A 5 -22.59 2.05 -17.18
N ALA A 6 -22.02 1.12 -17.96
CA ALA A 6 -22.77 0.33 -18.93
C ALA A 6 -22.80 -1.12 -18.45
N HIS A 7 -23.99 -1.60 -18.06
CA HIS A 7 -24.28 -3.01 -17.91
C HIS A 7 -24.48 -3.64 -19.29
N GLY A 8 -23.71 -4.69 -19.58
CA GLY A 8 -23.89 -5.56 -20.74
C GLY A 8 -23.36 -6.94 -20.40
N GLN A 9 -24.28 -7.88 -20.19
CA GLN A 9 -24.02 -9.29 -19.95
C GLN A 9 -23.26 -9.94 -21.11
N GLY A 10 -22.31 -10.81 -20.79
CA GLY A 10 -22.02 -12.02 -21.56
C GLY A 10 -21.16 -11.87 -22.82
N SER A 11 -20.07 -12.64 -22.81
CA SER A 11 -19.35 -13.20 -23.96
C SER A 11 -18.23 -12.36 -24.59
N SER A 12 -17.01 -12.81 -24.28
CA SER A 12 -15.78 -12.80 -25.10
C SER A 12 -15.71 -11.79 -26.24
N ARG A 13 -14.86 -10.77 -26.09
CA ARG A 13 -14.22 -10.12 -27.24
C ARG A 13 -12.71 -10.31 -27.17
N ARG A 14 -12.28 -11.46 -27.71
CA ARG A 14 -10.92 -11.69 -28.19
C ARG A 14 -10.62 -10.71 -29.31
N VAL A 15 -9.51 -9.98 -29.21
CA VAL A 15 -8.86 -9.39 -30.38
C VAL A 15 -7.58 -10.18 -30.62
N ARG A 16 -7.61 -10.98 -31.70
CA ARG A 16 -6.48 -11.77 -32.20
C ARG A 16 -5.58 -10.90 -33.05
N VAL A 17 -4.27 -11.01 -32.86
CA VAL A 17 -3.29 -10.92 -33.95
C VAL A 17 -2.28 -12.07 -33.78
N ARG A 18 -2.02 -12.80 -34.87
CA ARG A 18 -1.21 -14.04 -34.95
C ARG A 18 0.18 -13.75 -35.52
N HIS A 19 1.20 -14.48 -35.04
CA HIS A 19 2.25 -15.18 -35.83
C HIS A 19 3.11 -16.03 -34.84
N LEU A 20 2.95 -17.37 -34.70
CA LEU A 20 3.67 -18.50 -35.35
C LEU A 20 5.21 -18.29 -35.37
N GLU A 21 6.11 -19.09 -34.78
CA GLU A 21 6.31 -20.55 -34.57
C GLU A 21 7.14 -20.78 -33.28
N GLY A 22 7.29 -21.97 -32.65
CA GLY A 22 7.17 -23.33 -33.14
C GLY A 22 7.10 -24.40 -32.04
N ARG A 23 6.94 -25.64 -32.53
CA ARG A 23 6.66 -26.95 -31.91
C ARG A 23 7.66 -27.32 -30.80
N SER A 24 7.38 -28.18 -29.81
CA SER A 24 6.78 -29.53 -29.91
C SER A 24 6.18 -30.05 -28.60
N LEU A 25 5.16 -30.91 -28.71
CA LEU A 25 4.48 -31.64 -27.63
C LEU A 25 4.88 -33.13 -27.59
N SER A 26 4.77 -33.71 -26.39
CA SER A 26 4.35 -35.08 -26.03
C SER A 26 5.44 -36.02 -25.48
N PRO A 27 5.11 -37.09 -24.72
CA PRO A 27 3.85 -37.46 -24.05
C PRO A 27 4.00 -37.79 -22.54
N ALA A 28 2.88 -38.17 -21.91
CA ALA A 28 2.73 -38.48 -20.49
C ALA A 28 2.67 -39.99 -20.16
N ARG A 29 2.83 -40.29 -18.84
CA ARG A 29 2.36 -41.44 -18.01
C ARG A 29 3.33 -42.64 -17.84
N PRO A 30 3.25 -43.46 -16.76
CA PRO A 30 2.16 -43.61 -15.76
C PRO A 30 2.56 -43.72 -14.25
N CYS A 31 1.52 -43.85 -13.42
CA CYS A 31 1.40 -43.90 -11.95
C CYS A 31 2.09 -45.07 -11.23
N VAL A 32 2.48 -44.91 -9.94
CA VAL A 32 2.42 -45.98 -8.90
C VAL A 32 2.30 -45.40 -7.45
N SER A 33 1.40 -46.04 -6.68
CA SER A 33 1.23 -46.23 -5.21
C SER A 33 1.09 -45.07 -4.20
N ARG A 34 -0.18 -44.80 -3.87
CA ARG A 34 -0.84 -45.12 -2.58
C ARG A 34 0.09 -45.46 -1.39
N ARG A 35 0.19 -44.55 -0.41
CA ARG A 35 0.29 -44.92 1.02
C ARG A 35 -0.70 -44.10 1.83
N ARG A 36 -1.62 -44.83 2.49
CA ARG A 36 -2.40 -44.34 3.62
C ARG A 36 -1.44 -44.02 4.75
N VAL A 37 -1.61 -42.86 5.35
CA VAL A 37 -1.20 -42.64 6.74
C VAL A 37 -2.44 -42.07 7.41
N ASP A 38 -3.01 -42.88 8.29
CA ASP A 38 -4.08 -42.49 9.17
C ASP A 38 -3.49 -41.46 10.16
N CYS A 39 -4.12 -40.29 10.24
CA CYS A 39 -3.86 -39.32 11.30
C CYS A 39 -5.22 -38.96 11.89
N GLU A 40 -5.56 -39.65 12.98
CA GLU A 40 -6.59 -39.21 13.92
C GLU A 40 -6.22 -37.80 14.40
N MET A 41 -7.01 -36.81 14.00
CA MET A 41 -6.95 -35.46 14.56
C MET A 41 -8.14 -35.29 15.49
N GLY A 42 -7.84 -35.31 16.78
CA GLY A 42 -8.79 -35.06 17.86
C GLY A 42 -9.55 -33.75 17.66
N SER A 43 -10.84 -33.82 17.91
CA SER A 43 -11.78 -32.71 17.94
C SER A 43 -11.46 -31.76 19.10
N GLY A 44 -10.55 -30.82 18.86
CA GLY A 44 -10.34 -29.66 19.73
C GLY A 44 -11.37 -28.58 19.43
N SER A 45 -12.39 -28.51 20.28
CA SER A 45 -13.32 -27.39 20.42
C SER A 45 -12.53 -26.10 20.72
N TRP A 46 -12.66 -25.08 19.88
CA TRP A 46 -12.17 -23.73 20.18
C TRP A 46 -13.34 -22.87 20.62
N ALA A 47 -13.45 -22.69 21.92
CA ALA A 47 -14.31 -21.70 22.53
C ALA A 47 -13.80 -20.31 22.13
N ALA A 48 -14.73 -19.47 21.66
CA ALA A 48 -14.53 -18.05 21.51
C ALA A 48 -14.31 -17.46 22.91
N ASP A 49 -13.19 -16.78 23.12
CA ASP A 49 -13.07 -15.84 24.22
C ASP A 49 -12.81 -14.47 23.61
N ASP A 50 -13.81 -13.63 23.79
CA ASP A 50 -13.97 -12.31 23.23
C ASP A 50 -13.85 -11.33 24.40
N ARG A 51 -13.08 -10.26 24.18
CA ARG A 51 -12.88 -9.06 25.03
C ARG A 51 -11.79 -9.12 26.10
N GLN A 52 -10.74 -8.35 25.84
CA GLN A 52 -10.28 -7.33 26.80
C GLN A 52 -9.49 -6.22 26.10
N ASP A 53 -10.16 -5.07 26.05
CA ASP A 53 -9.72 -3.77 26.56
C ASP A 53 -8.56 -2.99 25.92
N TYR A 54 -8.82 -1.68 25.95
CA TYR A 54 -8.48 -0.61 25.02
C TYR A 54 -7.40 0.29 25.62
N GLU A 55 -6.23 -0.24 25.94
CA GLU A 55 -5.19 0.60 26.57
C GLU A 55 -3.82 0.39 25.97
N THR A 56 -3.58 0.81 24.71
CA THR A 56 -2.19 0.88 24.24
C THR A 56 -1.88 1.83 23.06
N SER A 57 -2.56 2.96 22.90
CA SER A 57 -2.17 3.90 21.82
C SER A 57 -0.83 4.61 22.09
N THR A 58 -0.40 4.73 23.35
CA THR A 58 0.78 5.53 23.72
C THR A 58 2.08 4.73 23.83
N SER A 59 2.02 3.41 24.02
CA SER A 59 3.23 2.58 24.21
C SER A 59 3.72 1.90 22.91
N ILE A 60 2.89 1.86 21.86
CA ILE A 60 3.28 1.39 20.52
C ILE A 60 4.29 2.35 19.88
N ALA A 61 4.20 3.65 20.16
CA ALA A 61 5.09 4.67 19.58
C ALA A 61 6.59 4.50 19.93
N ARG A 62 6.93 3.84 21.06
CA ARG A 62 8.33 3.62 21.46
C ARG A 62 8.96 2.36 20.84
N ARG A 63 8.16 1.41 20.33
CA ARG A 63 8.67 0.15 19.73
C ARG A 63 8.75 0.16 18.19
N ILE A 64 8.27 1.22 17.53
CA ILE A 64 8.35 1.42 16.07
C ILE A 64 9.77 1.87 15.61
N GLY A 65 10.78 1.79 16.49
CA GLY A 65 12.12 2.34 16.27
C GLY A 65 13.07 1.57 15.35
N ALA A 66 12.71 0.42 14.76
CA ALA A 66 13.69 -0.39 14.03
C ALA A 66 13.51 -0.46 12.51
N ARG A 67 12.33 -0.78 11.94
CA ARG A 67 12.23 -1.02 10.48
C ARG A 67 10.88 -0.73 9.81
N GLY A 68 9.89 -0.15 10.49
CA GLY A 68 8.53 0.00 9.93
C GLY A 68 7.77 1.24 10.39
N GLY A 69 8.47 2.37 10.57
CA GLY A 69 7.86 3.62 11.05
C GLY A 69 7.63 4.63 9.93
N THR A 70 6.40 5.16 9.89
CA THR A 70 6.03 6.41 9.23
C THR A 70 7.08 7.50 9.46
N MET A 71 7.35 8.30 8.43
CA MET A 71 8.46 9.26 8.44
C MET A 71 8.19 10.43 9.39
N LYS A 72 9.11 10.67 10.33
CA LYS A 72 9.07 11.81 11.26
C LYS A 72 9.74 13.06 10.68
N ILE A 73 9.08 14.19 10.81
CA ILE A 73 9.56 15.52 10.42
C ILE A 73 10.32 16.12 11.59
N GLN A 74 11.58 16.49 11.36
CA GLN A 74 12.43 17.10 12.38
C GLN A 74 12.31 18.62 12.40
N ALA A 75 12.21 19.23 11.22
CA ALA A 75 12.06 20.67 11.07
C ALA A 75 11.38 20.99 9.74
N VAL A 76 10.74 22.16 9.68
CA VAL A 76 10.14 22.70 8.47
C VAL A 76 10.52 24.17 8.35
N SER A 77 10.88 24.60 7.14
CA SER A 77 11.19 25.99 6.84
C SER A 77 10.57 26.43 5.52
N LEU A 78 10.42 27.74 5.35
CA LEU A 78 9.89 28.33 4.12
C LEU A 78 11.03 28.68 3.17
N ASN A 79 10.98 28.16 1.95
CA ASN A 79 11.86 28.59 0.87
C ASN A 79 11.08 29.50 -0.09
N ASN A 80 10.94 30.77 0.31
CA ASN A 80 10.15 31.76 -0.44
C ASN A 80 10.69 32.00 -1.86
N ARG A 81 12.01 31.87 -2.06
CA ARG A 81 12.64 31.96 -3.39
C ARG A 81 12.11 30.88 -4.35
N LYS A 82 11.88 29.67 -3.86
CA LYS A 82 11.35 28.54 -4.63
C LYS A 82 9.84 28.33 -4.46
N LYS A 83 9.17 29.19 -3.67
CA LYS A 83 7.76 29.06 -3.28
C LYS A 83 7.41 27.63 -2.81
N ALA A 84 8.22 27.10 -1.90
CA ALA A 84 8.11 25.73 -1.42
C ALA A 84 8.43 25.61 0.07
N PHE A 85 7.83 24.61 0.72
CA PHE A 85 8.23 24.13 2.03
C PHE A 85 9.49 23.28 1.89
N GLN A 86 10.44 23.50 2.79
CA GLN A 86 11.62 22.67 2.96
C GLN A 86 11.41 21.82 4.22
N VAL A 87 11.28 20.51 4.03
CA VAL A 87 10.91 19.56 5.10
C VAL A 87 12.13 18.71 5.41
N LYS A 88 12.71 18.90 6.59
CA LYS A 88 13.88 18.16 7.05
C LYS A 88 13.44 16.91 7.81
N THR A 89 13.99 15.78 7.41
CA THR A 89 13.76 14.46 8.02
C THR A 89 15.10 13.89 8.48
N SER A 90 15.07 12.75 9.18
CA SER A 90 16.30 12.06 9.60
C SER A 90 17.18 11.61 8.42
N LYS A 91 16.56 11.27 7.28
CA LYS A 91 17.27 10.74 6.11
C LYS A 91 17.72 11.84 5.16
N GLN A 92 16.83 12.78 4.85
CA GLN A 92 17.09 13.82 3.85
C GLN A 92 16.15 15.03 3.99
N THR A 93 16.36 16.03 3.13
CA THR A 93 15.49 17.19 3.05
C THR A 93 14.65 17.14 1.78
N PHE A 94 13.34 17.22 1.96
CA PHE A 94 12.36 17.22 0.88
C PHE A 94 11.87 18.63 0.55
N GLN A 95 11.33 18.80 -0.65
CA GLN A 95 10.65 20.03 -1.04
C GLN A 95 9.19 19.74 -1.39
N LEU A 96 8.29 20.60 -0.91
CA LEU A 96 6.88 20.58 -1.30
C LEU A 96 6.45 21.98 -1.76
N PRO A 97 6.16 22.18 -3.06
CA PRO A 97 5.69 23.47 -3.56
C PRO A 97 4.37 23.90 -2.93
N TYR A 98 4.20 25.21 -2.72
CA TYR A 98 2.95 25.79 -2.20
C TYR A 98 1.74 25.53 -3.10
N SER A 99 1.95 25.28 -4.40
CA SER A 99 0.88 24.91 -5.31
C SER A 99 0.29 23.51 -5.06
N LYS A 100 0.98 22.68 -4.26
CA LYS A 100 0.63 21.28 -4.00
C LYS A 100 -0.03 21.07 -2.63
N VAL A 101 -0.28 22.14 -1.88
CA VAL A 101 -1.07 22.10 -0.65
C VAL A 101 -2.49 22.59 -0.93
N ASP A 102 -3.44 22.19 -0.07
CA ASP A 102 -4.86 22.49 -0.26
C ASP A 102 -5.15 23.98 -0.06
N LEU A 103 -4.66 24.56 1.03
CA LEU A 103 -4.73 26.01 1.28
C LEU A 103 -3.53 26.72 0.64
N LYS A 104 -3.72 27.14 -0.60
CA LYS A 104 -2.66 27.77 -1.38
C LYS A 104 -2.40 29.19 -0.88
N PRO A 105 -1.16 29.51 -0.48
CA PRO A 105 -0.80 30.89 -0.16
C PRO A 105 -0.82 31.76 -1.42
N SER A 106 -1.21 33.02 -1.24
CA SER A 106 -1.29 34.03 -2.30
C SER A 106 -0.43 35.25 -1.94
N ALA A 107 -0.28 36.19 -2.89
CA ALA A 107 0.47 37.42 -2.62
C ALA A 107 -0.21 38.29 -1.54
N THR A 108 -1.55 38.30 -1.52
CA THR A 108 -2.37 39.02 -0.53
C THR A 108 -2.47 38.27 0.80
N ASP A 109 -2.34 36.95 0.77
CA ASP A 109 -2.43 36.07 1.94
C ASP A 109 -1.22 35.09 2.00
N PRO A 110 -0.03 35.60 2.36
CA PRO A 110 1.18 34.79 2.46
C PRO A 110 1.21 33.93 3.73
N ILE A 111 2.10 32.94 3.76
CA ILE A 111 2.38 32.15 4.96
C ILE A 111 3.16 33.01 5.95
N VAL A 112 2.63 33.14 7.17
CA VAL A 112 3.27 33.90 8.25
C VAL A 112 4.00 32.97 9.22
N ARG A 113 3.46 31.76 9.45
CA ARG A 113 4.03 30.78 10.39
C ARG A 113 4.01 29.38 9.78
N VAL A 114 5.02 28.59 10.12
CA VAL A 114 5.06 27.15 9.84
C VAL A 114 5.76 26.45 10.98
N PHE A 115 5.23 25.31 11.43
CA PHE A 115 5.80 24.54 12.53
C PHE A 115 5.48 23.06 12.38
N VAL A 116 6.35 22.21 12.94
CA VAL A 116 6.09 20.77 13.01
C VAL A 116 4.96 20.53 14.01
N ASP A 117 3.97 19.77 13.59
CA ASP A 117 2.80 19.49 14.39
C ASP A 117 3.06 18.30 15.31
N LYS A 118 3.09 18.56 16.62
CA LYS A 118 3.33 17.52 17.63
C LYS A 118 2.08 16.70 17.89
N GLU A 119 0.88 17.24 17.64
CA GLU A 119 -0.38 16.52 17.79
C GLU A 119 -0.50 15.41 16.75
N LEU A 120 0.09 15.62 15.57
CA LEU A 120 0.27 14.60 14.54
C LEU A 120 1.47 13.68 14.79
N GLY A 121 1.98 13.60 16.02
CA GLY A 121 3.14 12.77 16.35
C GLY A 121 4.40 13.11 15.55
N SER A 122 4.57 14.37 15.13
CA SER A 122 5.63 14.82 14.22
C SER A 122 5.60 14.18 12.83
N GLU A 123 4.45 13.67 12.39
CA GLU A 123 4.23 13.13 11.04
C GLU A 123 3.63 14.16 10.09
N GLY A 124 3.35 15.38 10.57
CA GLY A 124 2.86 16.48 9.77
C GLY A 124 3.38 17.82 10.24
N PHE A 125 3.09 18.84 9.46
CA PHE A 125 3.35 20.22 9.82
C PHE A 125 2.15 21.09 9.46
N THR A 126 1.98 22.16 10.23
CA THR A 126 0.88 23.10 10.08
C THR A 126 1.46 24.47 9.71
N TYR A 127 0.79 25.18 8.81
CA TYR A 127 1.13 26.53 8.38
C TYR A 127 -0.06 27.46 8.54
N VAL A 128 0.22 28.71 8.85
CA VAL A 128 -0.79 29.75 9.10
C VAL A 128 -0.60 30.88 8.10
N LEU A 129 -1.66 31.24 7.41
CA LEU A 129 -1.71 32.35 6.48
C LEU A 129 -1.93 33.68 7.22
N LYS A 130 -1.70 34.81 6.55
CA LYS A 130 -1.94 36.15 7.12
C LYS A 130 -3.40 36.35 7.53
N SER A 131 -4.33 35.73 6.83
CA SER A 131 -5.76 35.71 7.15
C SER A 131 -6.11 34.95 8.42
N GLY A 132 -5.15 34.25 9.03
CA GLY A 132 -5.37 33.38 10.19
C GLY A 132 -5.86 31.98 9.82
N LYS A 133 -6.07 31.69 8.53
CA LYS A 133 -6.40 30.33 8.07
C LYS A 133 -5.20 29.40 8.24
N GLU A 134 -5.48 28.20 8.72
CA GLU A 134 -4.47 27.18 8.98
C GLU A 134 -4.61 26.01 8.01
N GLY A 135 -3.49 25.54 7.48
CA GLY A 135 -3.43 24.36 6.65
C GLY A 135 -2.44 23.35 7.20
N THR A 136 -2.78 22.07 7.08
CA THR A 136 -1.98 20.96 7.58
C THR A 136 -1.48 20.13 6.41
N VAL A 137 -0.22 19.68 6.49
CA VAL A 137 0.40 18.82 5.49
C VAL A 137 0.95 17.59 6.19
N HIS A 138 0.53 16.41 5.73
CA HIS A 138 1.07 15.14 6.21
C HIS A 138 2.39 14.77 5.50
N SER A 139 3.27 14.06 6.19
CA SER A 139 4.55 13.56 5.67
C SER A 139 4.36 12.70 4.42
N GLU A 140 3.27 11.94 4.35
CA GLU A 140 2.90 11.15 3.18
C GLU A 140 2.74 11.99 1.91
N GLN A 141 2.12 13.18 2.01
CA GLN A 141 1.96 14.08 0.87
C GLN A 141 3.32 14.58 0.35
N VAL A 142 4.26 14.82 1.27
CA VAL A 142 5.63 15.21 0.94
C VAL A 142 6.35 14.06 0.23
N LEU A 143 6.27 12.84 0.74
CA LEU A 143 6.88 11.65 0.16
C LEU A 143 6.28 11.31 -1.21
N ALA A 144 4.96 11.39 -1.33
CA ALA A 144 4.23 11.16 -2.57
C ALA A 144 4.66 12.15 -3.66
N TYR A 145 4.78 13.43 -3.33
CA TYR A 145 5.24 14.43 -4.29
C TYR A 145 6.69 14.19 -4.74
N ASN A 146 7.58 13.87 -3.80
CA ASN A 146 8.98 13.61 -4.09
C ASN A 146 9.24 12.22 -4.68
N GLN A 147 8.21 11.38 -4.79
CA GLN A 147 8.28 10.03 -5.36
C GLN A 147 9.30 9.16 -4.63
N ASP A 148 9.26 9.18 -3.30
CA ASP A 148 10.15 8.36 -2.47
C ASP A 148 9.91 6.86 -2.75
N PRO A 149 10.93 6.08 -3.17
CA PRO A 149 10.74 4.70 -3.56
C PRO A 149 10.19 3.80 -2.46
N HIS A 150 10.57 4.04 -1.20
CA HIS A 150 10.11 3.24 -0.07
C HIS A 150 8.65 3.52 0.22
N TYR A 151 8.25 4.79 0.24
CA TYR A 151 6.84 5.17 0.38
C TYR A 151 5.98 4.60 -0.75
N LEU A 152 6.43 4.72 -2.01
CA LEU A 152 5.66 4.21 -3.15
C LEU A 152 5.46 2.69 -3.09
N ARG A 153 6.51 1.95 -2.69
CA ARG A 153 6.41 0.50 -2.45
C ARG A 153 5.41 0.19 -1.33
N ASP A 154 5.52 0.87 -0.20
CA ASP A 154 4.67 0.60 0.97
C ASP A 154 3.20 0.97 0.70
N ALA A 155 2.96 2.07 -0.03
CA ALA A 155 1.63 2.44 -0.51
C ALA A 155 1.05 1.43 -1.50
N LEU A 156 1.88 0.85 -2.39
CA LEU A 156 1.46 -0.23 -3.28
C LEU A 156 1.12 -1.49 -2.49
N LEU A 157 1.96 -1.88 -1.53
CA LEU A 157 1.73 -3.02 -0.64
C LEU A 157 0.42 -2.87 0.13
N TYR A 158 0.17 -1.69 0.71
CA TYR A 158 -1.08 -1.40 1.41
C TYR A 158 -2.29 -1.61 0.51
N LYS A 159 -2.29 -0.99 -0.69
CA LYS A 159 -3.38 -1.13 -1.66
C LYS A 159 -3.63 -2.57 -2.08
N LEU A 160 -2.57 -3.30 -2.42
CA LEU A 160 -2.66 -4.71 -2.80
C LEU A 160 -3.19 -5.58 -1.64
N THR A 161 -2.82 -5.26 -0.40
CA THR A 161 -3.30 -5.98 0.78
C THR A 161 -4.79 -5.77 0.98
N VAL A 162 -5.25 -4.52 0.89
CA VAL A 162 -6.68 -4.18 1.01
C VAL A 162 -7.49 -4.90 -0.06
N GLU A 163 -7.01 -4.91 -1.30
CA GLU A 163 -7.67 -5.66 -2.38
C GLU A 163 -7.64 -7.16 -2.14
N ALA A 164 -6.50 -7.72 -1.70
CA ALA A 164 -6.41 -9.14 -1.36
C ALA A 164 -7.39 -9.53 -0.24
N GLN A 165 -7.51 -8.73 0.82
CA GLN A 165 -8.48 -8.97 1.91
C GLN A 165 -9.92 -9.02 1.37
N LYS A 166 -10.32 -8.01 0.60
CA LYS A 166 -11.64 -7.97 -0.04
C LYS A 166 -11.89 -9.20 -0.91
N ARG A 167 -10.90 -9.64 -1.69
CA ARG A 167 -11.01 -10.81 -2.56
C ARG A 167 -11.09 -12.11 -1.77
N VAL A 168 -10.35 -12.24 -0.67
CA VAL A 168 -10.46 -13.40 0.23
C VAL A 168 -11.85 -13.47 0.83
N GLU A 169 -12.39 -12.35 1.32
CA GLU A 169 -13.74 -12.26 1.89
C GLU A 169 -14.84 -12.54 0.86
N ALA A 170 -14.67 -12.07 -0.37
CA ALA A 170 -15.61 -12.31 -1.47
C ALA A 170 -15.49 -13.70 -2.11
N SER A 171 -14.37 -14.41 -1.90
CA SER A 171 -14.14 -15.71 -2.52
C SER A 171 -14.99 -16.80 -1.86
N ALA A 172 -15.47 -17.75 -2.67
CA ALA A 172 -16.10 -18.96 -2.15
C ALA A 172 -15.09 -19.98 -1.59
N LEU A 173 -13.78 -19.67 -1.64
CA LEU A 173 -12.73 -20.57 -1.19
C LEU A 173 -12.58 -20.50 0.33
N SER A 174 -12.52 -21.66 0.97
CA SER A 174 -12.16 -21.70 2.38
C SER A 174 -10.70 -21.25 2.59
N LYS A 175 -10.39 -20.66 3.75
CA LYS A 175 -9.02 -20.29 4.11
C LYS A 175 -8.03 -21.45 3.95
N ARG A 176 -8.46 -22.69 4.27
CA ARG A 176 -7.64 -23.90 4.11
C ARG A 176 -7.31 -24.21 2.64
N GLU A 177 -8.27 -24.01 1.75
CA GLU A 177 -8.05 -24.22 0.31
C GLU A 177 -7.11 -23.17 -0.27
N ILE A 178 -7.23 -21.91 0.16
CA ILE A 178 -6.30 -20.83 -0.20
C ILE A 178 -4.86 -21.21 0.24
N ILE A 179 -4.70 -21.64 1.50
CA ILE A 179 -3.42 -22.10 2.05
C ILE A 179 -2.82 -23.25 1.22
N ARG A 180 -3.66 -24.24 0.85
CA ARG A 180 -3.23 -25.39 0.04
C ARG A 180 -2.75 -24.98 -1.35
N ARG A 181 -3.50 -24.11 -2.04
CA ARG A 181 -3.16 -23.62 -3.39
C ARG A 181 -1.91 -22.75 -3.39
N LEU A 182 -1.73 -21.94 -2.35
CA LEU A 182 -0.53 -21.13 -2.16
C LEU A 182 0.70 -21.94 -1.75
N GLY A 183 0.52 -23.14 -1.18
CA GLY A 183 1.62 -23.93 -0.63
C GLY A 183 2.27 -23.30 0.61
N THR A 184 1.50 -22.52 1.39
CA THR A 184 2.01 -21.80 2.58
C THR A 184 1.43 -22.38 3.87
N SER A 185 1.87 -21.88 5.02
CA SER A 185 1.20 -22.15 6.29
C SER A 185 0.07 -21.15 6.58
N ALA A 186 -0.83 -21.49 7.50
CA ALA A 186 -1.89 -20.58 7.95
C ALA A 186 -1.33 -19.27 8.54
N THR A 187 -0.27 -19.38 9.34
CA THR A 187 0.41 -18.22 9.94
C THR A 187 0.99 -17.29 8.88
N GLN A 188 1.55 -17.85 7.79
CA GLN A 188 2.06 -17.05 6.67
C GLN A 188 0.93 -16.32 5.95
N LEU A 189 -0.22 -16.97 5.72
CA LEU A 189 -1.37 -16.31 5.12
C LEU A 189 -1.85 -15.12 5.97
N TYR A 190 -1.96 -15.29 7.28
CA TYR A 190 -2.37 -14.17 8.16
C TYR A 190 -1.37 -13.03 8.18
N ARG A 191 -0.06 -13.33 8.20
CA ARG A 191 0.98 -12.30 8.08
C ARG A 191 0.99 -11.59 6.72
N LEU A 192 0.56 -12.29 5.67
CA LEU A 192 0.43 -11.73 4.32
C LEU A 192 -0.78 -10.79 4.23
N LEU A 193 -1.89 -11.17 4.87
CA LEU A 193 -3.11 -10.36 4.95
C LEU A 193 -3.02 -9.23 5.98
N ASP A 194 -2.08 -9.27 6.91
CA ASP A 194 -1.89 -8.20 7.90
C ASP A 194 -1.42 -6.89 7.23
N GLN A 195 -2.22 -5.84 7.37
CA GLN A 195 -1.96 -4.51 6.81
C GLN A 195 -0.81 -3.77 7.50
N THR A 196 -0.48 -4.12 8.75
CA THR A 196 0.60 -3.48 9.52
C THR A 196 1.96 -4.05 9.17
N ASN A 197 1.99 -5.22 8.51
CA ASN A 197 3.21 -5.87 8.09
C ASN A 197 3.71 -5.35 6.73
N TYR A 198 4.58 -4.33 6.78
CA TYR A 198 5.26 -3.79 5.60
C TYR A 198 6.52 -4.56 5.17
N SER A 199 6.88 -5.63 5.88
CA SER A 199 8.05 -6.47 5.54
C SER A 199 7.73 -7.57 4.53
N LYS A 200 6.45 -7.75 4.19
CA LYS A 200 5.99 -8.78 3.25
C LYS A 200 6.36 -8.46 1.80
N SER A 201 6.50 -9.51 0.99
CA SER A 201 6.85 -9.38 -0.42
C SER A 201 5.63 -9.02 -1.28
N VAL A 202 5.84 -8.16 -2.27
CA VAL A 202 4.85 -7.89 -3.33
C VAL A 202 4.52 -9.18 -4.09
N ASP A 203 5.52 -10.02 -4.37
CA ASP A 203 5.37 -11.26 -5.13
C ASP A 203 4.41 -12.25 -4.44
N GLN A 204 4.45 -12.29 -3.10
CA GLN A 204 3.55 -13.13 -2.32
C GLN A 204 2.10 -12.64 -2.42
N LEU A 205 1.86 -11.32 -2.44
CA LEU A 205 0.52 -10.77 -2.64
C LEU A 205 0.01 -11.04 -4.06
N LEU A 206 0.87 -10.91 -5.08
CA LEU A 206 0.52 -11.25 -6.45
C LEU A 206 0.16 -12.74 -6.60
N SER A 207 0.93 -13.61 -5.95
CA SER A 207 0.65 -15.05 -5.92
C SER A 207 -0.71 -15.36 -5.27
N LEU A 208 -1.04 -14.69 -4.17
CA LEU A 208 -2.34 -14.80 -3.53
C LEU A 208 -3.47 -14.34 -4.45
N LEU A 209 -3.33 -13.18 -5.10
CA LEU A 209 -4.34 -12.68 -6.02
C LEU A 209 -4.56 -13.65 -7.19
N HIS A 210 -3.50 -14.25 -7.72
CA HIS A 210 -3.62 -15.26 -8.77
C HIS A 210 -4.35 -16.53 -8.31
N VAL A 211 -4.10 -17.01 -7.08
CA VAL A 211 -4.83 -18.15 -6.47
C VAL A 211 -6.32 -17.86 -6.26
N LEU A 212 -6.67 -16.58 -6.09
CA LEU A 212 -8.04 -16.09 -5.99
C LEU A 212 -8.67 -15.78 -7.37
N ASP A 213 -8.10 -16.36 -8.43
CA ASP A 213 -8.56 -16.21 -9.83
C ASP A 213 -8.61 -14.74 -10.29
N CYS A 214 -7.71 -13.90 -9.79
CA CYS A 214 -7.56 -12.52 -10.24
C CYS A 214 -6.42 -12.39 -11.27
N ASP A 215 -6.72 -11.80 -12.42
CA ASP A 215 -5.71 -11.35 -13.37
C ASP A 215 -5.12 -10.01 -12.88
N VAL A 216 -3.79 -9.95 -12.75
CA VAL A 216 -3.08 -8.75 -12.31
C VAL A 216 -2.22 -8.22 -13.44
N GLU A 217 -2.58 -7.05 -13.96
CA GLU A 217 -1.81 -6.34 -14.98
C GLU A 217 -1.02 -5.18 -14.36
N LEU A 218 0.29 -5.11 -14.64
CA LEU A 218 1.16 -4.01 -14.22
C LEU A 218 1.40 -3.04 -15.38
N LEU A 219 0.91 -1.81 -15.25
CA LEU A 219 1.13 -0.75 -16.23
C LEU A 219 2.28 0.16 -15.81
N VAL A 220 3.40 0.09 -16.54
CA VAL A 220 4.53 1.01 -16.37
C VAL A 220 4.36 2.20 -17.30
N ARG A 221 4.35 3.42 -16.74
CA ARG A 221 4.22 4.67 -17.50
C ARG A 221 5.50 5.49 -17.38
N ALA A 222 5.94 6.09 -18.49
CA ALA A 222 7.05 7.02 -18.47
C ALA A 222 6.68 8.25 -17.60
N LYS A 223 7.56 8.59 -16.66
CA LYS A 223 7.40 9.80 -15.84
C LYS A 223 7.60 11.01 -16.75
N ARG A 224 6.60 11.89 -16.86
CA ARG A 224 6.78 13.19 -17.52
C ARG A 224 7.89 13.94 -16.80
N ALA A 225 9.02 14.14 -17.45
CA ALA A 225 10.12 14.92 -16.91
C ALA A 225 9.60 16.34 -16.63
N THR A 226 9.60 16.75 -15.36
CA THR A 226 9.45 18.17 -15.02
C THR A 226 10.71 18.87 -15.51
N ARG A 227 10.61 19.52 -16.68
CA ARG A 227 11.67 20.40 -17.20
C ARG A 227 12.03 21.40 -16.11
N LYS A 228 13.26 21.30 -15.60
CA LYS A 228 13.89 22.32 -14.78
C LYS A 228 14.28 23.43 -15.77
N ALA A 229 13.52 24.52 -15.79
CA ALA A 229 13.94 25.71 -16.55
C ALA A 229 15.28 26.18 -15.95
N ALA A 230 16.30 26.22 -16.80
CA ALA A 230 17.62 26.75 -16.50
C ALA A 230 17.56 28.27 -16.33
#